data_AF-A0A6I3B6B4-F1
#
_entry.id   AF-A0A6I3B6B4-F1
#
_cell.length_a   1.000
_cell.length_b   1.000
_cell.length_c   1.000
_cell.angle_alpha   90.00
_cell.angle_beta   90.00
_cell.angle_gamma   90.00
#
_symmetry.space_group_name_H-M   'P 1'
#
loop_
_entity.id
_entity.type
_entity.pdbx_description
1 polymer ?
#
loop_
_entity_poly.entity_id
_entity_poly.type
_entity_poly.pdbx_seq_one_letter_code
_entity_poly.pdbx_strand_id
1 'polypeptide(L)'
;SVGACGGFALGGGFGSYSKRFGSGAAGVLEIEVITADGKVRVTNKYQNADLFWAMRGGGGGTFGIVSRMTLLTHPMPSTSGWLSGSITAKSDDSYRELIRRYLSLIEISLNSPAWGEGVTFVKGENKIELGTSFLDMSVSEAKAIWAPLLDELRSRPADYTVNANFSIKPFVDKWDPTKNDGVIMDDRVGAPAGYYWWSGNAVEVGAYWGGYQGRGIPLKSIQGDQTQVLADAIFNATRTSLVLLQTNKALSGEHPEAATRDRETSLNPAVFDNAAFVTMGDWVQYKYVGVAGHEPDMAIAQSQFDGVNKAMDFVTLATPGGASYSNEGNYFEPNWQSEFWGSNYPRLLRIKNKYDPQTVFWVHHGVGSEYSSR
;
A
#
# COMPACT_ATOMS: atom_id res chain seq x y z
N SER A 1 6.09 -11.42 -9.04
CA SER A 1 6.75 -10.14 -8.75
C SER A 1 5.96 -9.00 -9.37
N VAL A 2 6.05 -7.79 -8.80
CA VAL A 2 5.37 -6.58 -9.29
C VAL A 2 6.15 -5.98 -10.47
N GLY A 3 5.45 -5.61 -11.55
CA GLY A 3 6.07 -4.94 -12.70
C GLY A 3 6.15 -3.42 -12.51
N ALA A 4 7.36 -2.85 -12.55
CA ALA A 4 7.60 -1.42 -12.28
C ALA A 4 6.88 -0.48 -13.26
N CYS A 5 6.87 -0.81 -14.56
CA CYS A 5 6.35 0.06 -15.62
C CYS A 5 4.88 -0.22 -16.00
N GLY A 6 4.17 -1.00 -15.18
CA GLY A 6 2.78 -1.40 -15.42
C GLY A 6 1.81 -0.79 -14.42
N GLY A 7 0.85 -1.60 -13.96
CA GLY A 7 -0.17 -1.20 -12.98
C GLY A 7 0.40 -0.49 -11.75
N PHE A 8 1.61 -0.87 -11.30
CA PHE A 8 2.29 -0.20 -10.18
C PHE A 8 2.38 1.31 -10.38
N ALA A 9 3.17 1.80 -11.36
CA ALA A 9 3.33 3.23 -11.60
C ALA A 9 2.06 3.88 -12.17
N LEU A 10 1.28 3.14 -12.97
CA LEU A 10 0.08 3.70 -13.62
C LEU A 10 -1.10 3.90 -12.66
N GLY A 11 -1.18 3.16 -11.55
CA GLY A 11 -2.23 3.26 -10.54
C GLY A 11 -1.83 4.00 -9.26
N GLY A 12 -0.62 4.56 -9.20
CA GLY A 12 -0.07 5.25 -8.04
C GLY A 12 1.32 4.73 -7.69
N GLY A 13 1.41 3.53 -7.15
CA GLY A 13 2.69 2.85 -6.91
C GLY A 13 3.34 3.32 -5.62
N PHE A 14 2.90 2.76 -4.50
CA PHE A 14 3.46 3.08 -3.21
C PHE A 14 4.56 2.09 -2.84
N GLY A 15 5.71 2.60 -2.42
CA GLY A 15 6.85 1.82 -1.94
C GLY A 15 7.19 2.18 -0.49
N SER A 16 8.25 1.57 0.07
CA SER A 16 8.65 1.82 1.47
C SER A 16 8.85 3.30 1.80
N TYR A 17 9.28 4.12 0.83
CA TYR A 17 9.69 5.50 1.05
C TYR A 17 8.96 6.50 0.15
N SER A 18 7.69 6.21 -0.19
CA SER A 18 6.90 7.13 -1.01
C SER A 18 6.75 8.51 -0.37
N LYS A 19 6.69 8.63 0.96
CA LYS A 19 6.72 9.96 1.62
C LYS A 19 7.99 10.76 1.34
N ARG A 20 9.11 10.10 1.03
CA ARG A 20 10.38 10.78 0.73
C ARG A 20 10.55 11.13 -0.73
N PHE A 21 10.20 10.19 -1.61
CA PHE A 21 10.53 10.26 -3.03
C PHE A 21 9.31 10.49 -3.94
N GLY A 22 8.12 10.35 -3.39
CA GLY A 22 6.83 10.41 -4.08
C GLY A 22 6.30 9.02 -4.42
N SER A 23 5.08 8.98 -4.93
CA SER A 23 4.54 7.76 -5.54
C SER A 23 5.29 7.39 -6.82
N GLY A 24 5.15 6.14 -7.26
CA GLY A 24 5.68 5.65 -8.52
C GLY A 24 5.15 6.46 -9.70
N ALA A 25 3.88 6.88 -9.65
CA ALA A 25 3.23 7.77 -10.62
C ALA A 25 3.93 9.13 -10.68
N ALA A 26 4.26 9.73 -9.53
CA ALA A 26 4.97 11.00 -9.44
C ALA A 26 6.41 10.92 -9.96
N GLY A 27 7.01 9.73 -9.93
CA GLY A 27 8.32 9.45 -10.49
C GLY A 27 8.35 9.30 -12.02
N VAL A 28 7.20 9.21 -12.70
CA VAL A 28 7.17 9.05 -14.16
C VAL A 28 7.43 10.37 -14.86
N LEU A 29 8.45 10.39 -15.74
CA LEU A 29 8.85 11.56 -16.53
C LEU A 29 8.33 11.52 -17.98
N GLU A 30 8.22 10.32 -18.55
CA GLU A 30 7.75 10.09 -19.92
C GLU A 30 7.21 8.66 -20.06
N ILE A 31 6.20 8.49 -20.90
CA ILE A 31 5.65 7.19 -21.29
C ILE A 31 5.60 7.11 -22.82
N GLU A 32 6.08 6.01 -23.38
CA GLU A 32 5.73 5.59 -24.74
C GLU A 32 4.53 4.64 -24.66
N VAL A 33 3.45 4.98 -25.36
CA VAL A 33 2.17 4.29 -25.29
C VAL A 33 1.58 4.06 -26.68
N ILE A 34 1.06 2.86 -26.90
CA ILE A 34 0.25 2.52 -28.07
C ILE A 34 -1.22 2.65 -27.67
N THR A 35 -1.94 3.59 -28.29
CA THR A 35 -3.36 3.82 -27.98
C THR A 35 -4.28 3.03 -28.92
N ALA A 36 -5.59 3.12 -28.72
CA ALA A 36 -6.58 2.26 -29.37
C ALA A 36 -6.61 2.40 -30.90
N ASP A 37 -6.18 3.56 -31.43
CA ASP A 37 -6.00 3.80 -32.86
C ASP A 37 -4.72 3.18 -33.46
N GLY A 38 -3.99 2.36 -32.68
CA GLY A 38 -2.78 1.64 -33.11
C GLY A 38 -1.52 2.51 -33.24
N LYS A 39 -1.59 3.80 -32.91
CA LYS A 39 -0.45 4.72 -33.04
C LYS A 39 0.39 4.77 -31.76
N VAL A 40 1.71 4.73 -31.94
CA VAL A 40 2.70 4.99 -30.89
C VAL A 40 2.72 6.49 -30.58
N ARG A 41 2.62 6.83 -29.30
CA ARG A 41 2.70 8.20 -28.79
C ARG A 41 3.72 8.27 -27.68
N VAL A 42 4.50 9.35 -27.67
CA VAL A 42 5.26 9.78 -26.50
C VAL A 42 4.42 10.79 -25.74
N THR A 43 4.29 10.58 -24.44
CA THR A 43 3.51 11.44 -23.54
C THR A 43 4.34 11.86 -22.33
N ASN A 44 4.41 13.17 -22.11
CA ASN A 44 5.15 13.81 -21.03
C ASN A 44 4.52 15.19 -20.74
N LYS A 45 5.13 15.99 -19.86
CA LYS A 45 4.58 17.31 -19.47
C LYS A 45 4.47 18.34 -20.62
N TYR A 46 5.12 18.09 -21.75
CA TYR A 46 5.13 18.99 -22.92
C TYR A 46 4.39 18.44 -24.15
N GLN A 47 4.12 17.14 -24.19
CA GLN A 47 3.52 16.47 -25.35
C GLN A 47 2.44 15.47 -24.88
N ASN A 48 1.23 15.56 -25.45
CA ASN A 48 0.07 14.77 -25.01
C ASN A 48 -0.14 14.86 -23.48
N ALA A 49 0.02 16.05 -22.89
CA ALA A 49 0.12 16.23 -21.44
C ALA A 49 -1.14 15.81 -20.67
N ASP A 50 -2.29 15.81 -21.32
CA ASP A 50 -3.54 15.26 -20.77
C ASP A 50 -3.46 13.73 -20.62
N LEU A 51 -2.98 13.02 -21.64
CA LEU A 51 -2.72 11.58 -21.55
C LEU A 51 -1.66 11.27 -20.50
N PHE A 52 -0.60 12.08 -20.42
CA PHE A 52 0.47 11.92 -19.42
C PHE A 52 -0.08 12.05 -18.00
N TRP A 53 -0.92 13.05 -17.76
CA TRP A 53 -1.62 13.23 -16.48
C TRP A 53 -2.47 12.01 -16.15
N ALA A 54 -3.28 11.53 -17.09
CA ALA A 54 -4.18 10.39 -16.86
C ALA A 54 -3.43 9.07 -16.60
N MET A 55 -2.29 8.85 -17.25
CA MET A 55 -1.49 7.63 -17.07
C MET A 55 -0.67 7.63 -15.78
N ARG A 56 -0.56 8.75 -15.06
CA ARG A 56 0.09 8.83 -13.75
C ARG A 56 -0.98 8.76 -12.66
N GLY A 57 -1.47 7.58 -12.33
CA GLY A 57 -2.44 7.34 -11.26
C GLY A 57 -3.86 6.99 -11.72
N GLY A 58 -4.18 7.09 -13.01
CA GLY A 58 -5.50 6.75 -13.55
C GLY A 58 -5.76 5.26 -13.74
N GLY A 59 -4.80 4.39 -13.39
CA GLY A 59 -4.90 2.94 -13.46
C GLY A 59 -4.29 2.35 -14.75
N GLY A 60 -3.64 1.20 -14.60
CA GLY A 60 -3.07 0.46 -15.73
C GLY A 60 -4.13 -0.18 -16.61
N GLY A 61 -3.82 -0.37 -17.90
CA GLY A 61 -4.67 -1.11 -18.83
C GLY A 61 -5.91 -0.37 -19.36
N THR A 62 -6.09 0.93 -19.07
CA THR A 62 -7.24 1.71 -19.58
C THR A 62 -6.89 2.68 -20.72
N PHE A 63 -5.71 3.33 -20.71
CA PHE A 63 -5.40 4.39 -21.69
C PHE A 63 -4.58 3.92 -22.90
N GLY A 64 -3.99 2.72 -22.83
CA GLY A 64 -3.12 2.19 -23.88
C GLY A 64 -2.15 1.14 -23.36
N ILE A 65 -1.34 0.61 -24.27
CA ILE A 65 -0.27 -0.35 -23.98
C ILE A 65 1.02 0.43 -23.78
N VAL A 66 1.59 0.39 -22.58
CA VAL A 66 2.90 1.00 -22.29
C VAL A 66 4.01 0.10 -22.83
N SER A 67 4.83 0.64 -23.73
CA SER A 67 6.03 -0.04 -24.26
C SER A 67 7.32 0.42 -23.58
N ARG A 68 7.37 1.69 -23.15
CA ARG A 68 8.54 2.27 -22.46
C ARG A 68 8.10 3.29 -21.42
N MET A 69 8.84 3.36 -20.32
CA MET A 69 8.64 4.36 -19.27
C MET A 69 10.00 4.91 -18.83
N THR A 70 10.09 6.23 -18.72
CA THR A 70 11.27 6.92 -18.15
C THR A 70 10.93 7.33 -16.73
N LEU A 71 11.73 6.86 -15.77
CA LEU A 71 11.53 7.09 -14.35
C LEU A 71 12.60 8.04 -13.78
N LEU A 72 12.18 8.91 -12.89
CA LEU A 72 13.06 9.70 -12.04
C LEU A 72 13.81 8.79 -11.08
N THR A 73 15.12 8.99 -10.98
CA THR A 73 15.97 8.34 -9.97
C THR A 73 16.44 9.36 -8.94
N HIS A 74 16.71 8.90 -7.72
CA HIS A 74 17.17 9.74 -6.63
C HIS A 74 18.60 9.37 -6.21
N PRO A 75 19.36 10.32 -5.64
CA PRO A 75 20.59 9.99 -4.94
C PRO A 75 20.36 8.86 -3.93
N MET A 76 21.26 7.89 -3.93
CA MET A 76 21.15 6.74 -3.05
C MET A 76 21.25 7.19 -1.58
N PRO A 77 20.31 6.77 -0.72
CA PRO A 77 20.43 6.96 0.72
C PRO A 77 21.71 6.34 1.28
N SER A 78 22.12 6.77 2.47
CA SER A 78 23.29 6.22 3.16
C SER A 78 22.96 4.91 3.87
N THR A 79 21.84 4.86 4.60
CA THR A 79 21.50 3.73 5.46
C THR A 79 20.03 3.37 5.41
N SER A 80 19.71 2.07 5.51
CA SER A 80 18.36 1.56 5.73
C SER A 80 18.30 0.82 7.06
N GLY A 81 17.35 1.19 7.90
CA GLY A 81 17.09 0.57 9.18
C GLY A 81 15.77 -0.18 9.23
N TRP A 82 15.68 -1.07 10.20
CA TRP A 82 14.54 -1.95 10.42
C TRP A 82 14.21 -2.08 11.91
N LEU A 83 12.95 -1.88 12.25
CA LEU A 83 12.34 -2.21 13.53
C LEU A 83 11.52 -3.50 13.37
N SER A 84 11.89 -4.52 14.14
CA SER A 84 11.19 -5.81 14.20
C SER A 84 10.79 -6.17 15.63
N GLY A 85 9.87 -7.12 15.76
CA GLY A 85 9.48 -7.72 17.03
C GLY A 85 7.97 -7.67 17.22
N SER A 86 7.51 -7.71 18.46
CA SER A 86 6.09 -7.71 18.78
C SER A 86 5.76 -7.01 20.09
N ILE A 87 4.53 -6.53 20.19
CA ILE A 87 3.94 -5.99 21.41
C ILE A 87 2.65 -6.76 21.67
N THR A 88 2.55 -7.43 22.81
CA THR A 88 1.35 -8.18 23.22
C THR A 88 0.73 -7.53 24.46
N ALA A 89 -0.53 -7.12 24.36
CA ALA A 89 -1.34 -6.67 25.47
C ALA A 89 -2.06 -7.86 26.13
N LYS A 90 -2.17 -7.84 27.46
CA LYS A 90 -2.70 -8.96 28.27
C LYS A 90 -4.22 -8.88 28.50
N SER A 91 -4.85 -7.77 28.13
CA SER A 91 -6.30 -7.57 28.18
C SER A 91 -6.78 -6.76 26.97
N ASP A 92 -8.08 -6.83 26.70
CA ASP A 92 -8.73 -6.07 25.63
C ASP A 92 -8.67 -4.55 25.85
N ASP A 93 -8.70 -4.11 27.11
CA ASP A 93 -8.55 -2.71 27.49
C ASP A 93 -7.13 -2.21 27.20
N SER A 94 -6.13 -2.99 27.62
CA SER A 94 -4.72 -2.69 27.32
C SER A 94 -4.46 -2.72 25.82
N TYR A 95 -5.16 -3.57 25.07
CA TYR A 95 -5.00 -3.63 23.63
C TYR A 95 -5.57 -2.40 22.92
N ARG A 96 -6.74 -1.91 23.33
CA ARG A 96 -7.28 -0.62 22.84
C ARG A 96 -6.35 0.54 23.15
N GLU A 97 -5.81 0.57 24.37
CA GLU A 97 -4.83 1.58 24.75
C GLU A 97 -3.59 1.52 23.86
N LEU A 98 -3.06 0.32 23.61
CA LEU A 98 -1.91 0.10 22.72
C LEU A 98 -2.18 0.61 21.29
N ILE A 99 -3.33 0.25 20.71
CA ILE A 99 -3.73 0.72 19.37
C ILE A 99 -3.78 2.25 19.36
N ARG A 100 -4.48 2.87 20.31
CA ARG A 100 -4.60 4.33 20.41
C ARG A 100 -3.22 5.01 20.49
N ARG A 101 -2.33 4.51 21.36
CA ARG A 101 -0.98 5.08 21.52
C ARG A 101 -0.14 4.93 20.25
N TYR A 102 -0.29 3.82 19.52
CA TYR A 102 0.38 3.65 18.23
C TYR A 102 -0.16 4.63 17.17
N LEU A 103 -1.49 4.85 17.10
CA LEU A 103 -2.06 5.86 16.22
C LEU A 103 -1.53 7.28 16.53
N SER A 104 -1.43 7.64 17.82
CA SER A 104 -0.80 8.91 18.22
C SER A 104 0.70 8.97 17.86
N LEU A 105 1.44 7.86 17.93
CA LEU A 105 2.83 7.81 17.48
C LEU A 105 2.95 8.07 15.97
N ILE A 106 2.00 7.58 15.17
CA ILE A 106 1.93 7.91 13.74
C ILE A 106 1.77 9.41 13.55
N GLU A 107 0.77 10.01 14.20
CA GLU A 107 0.49 11.45 14.08
C GLU A 107 1.72 12.30 14.41
N ILE A 108 2.38 12.02 15.52
CA ILE A 108 3.42 12.88 16.09
C ILE A 108 4.78 12.64 15.43
N SER A 109 5.07 11.41 14.99
CA SER A 109 6.46 11.03 14.66
C SER A 109 6.64 10.19 13.37
N LEU A 110 5.73 9.26 13.07
CA LEU A 110 5.90 8.38 11.90
C LEU A 110 5.31 8.95 10.61
N ASN A 111 4.49 10.00 10.71
CA ASN A 111 3.98 10.75 9.56
C ASN A 111 5.06 11.68 8.96
N SER A 112 6.16 11.11 8.49
CA SER A 112 7.29 11.86 7.94
C SER A 112 8.03 11.10 6.82
N PRO A 113 8.92 11.77 6.07
CA PRO A 113 9.69 11.16 4.99
C PRO A 113 10.72 10.10 5.43
N ALA A 114 10.99 9.97 6.73
CA ALA A 114 12.03 9.08 7.23
C ALA A 114 11.56 7.63 7.42
N TRP A 115 10.25 7.41 7.50
CA TRP A 115 9.66 6.13 7.88
C TRP A 115 9.01 5.42 6.70
N GLY A 116 9.03 4.09 6.77
CA GLY A 116 8.42 3.22 5.80
C GLY A 116 7.78 1.99 6.42
N GLU A 117 6.98 1.27 5.65
CA GLU A 117 6.20 0.12 6.12
C GLU A 117 5.27 0.48 7.29
N GLY A 118 5.04 -0.45 8.22
CA GLY A 118 4.11 -0.26 9.32
C GLY A 118 4.05 -1.41 10.30
N VAL A 119 2.85 -1.74 10.77
CA VAL A 119 2.64 -2.83 11.73
C VAL A 119 1.46 -3.70 11.33
N THR A 120 1.48 -4.95 11.77
CA THR A 120 0.36 -5.87 11.61
C THR A 120 -0.30 -6.11 12.94
N PHE A 121 -1.59 -5.79 13.05
CA PHE A 121 -2.42 -6.24 14.15
C PHE A 121 -2.91 -7.66 13.85
N VAL A 122 -2.56 -8.60 14.73
CA VAL A 122 -2.77 -10.04 14.51
C VAL A 122 -4.24 -10.41 14.74
N LYS A 123 -4.83 -11.16 13.81
CA LYS A 123 -6.22 -11.61 13.88
C LYS A 123 -6.47 -12.43 15.15
N GLY A 124 -7.44 -12.02 15.96
CA GLY A 124 -7.87 -12.72 17.17
C GLY A 124 -6.91 -12.60 18.36
N GLU A 125 -5.77 -11.94 18.21
CA GLU A 125 -4.77 -11.75 19.25
C GLU A 125 -4.67 -10.28 19.66
N ASN A 126 -4.37 -10.04 20.93
CA ASN A 126 -4.07 -8.69 21.43
C ASN A 126 -2.59 -8.36 21.16
N LYS A 127 -2.18 -8.48 19.89
CA LYS A 127 -0.78 -8.46 19.46
C LYS A 127 -0.57 -7.60 18.23
N ILE A 128 0.48 -6.77 18.29
CA ILE A 128 1.04 -6.02 17.15
C ILE A 128 2.38 -6.64 16.78
N GLU A 129 2.55 -7.05 15.53
CA GLU A 129 3.85 -7.36 14.94
C GLU A 129 4.47 -6.07 14.37
N LEU A 130 5.69 -5.78 14.77
CA LEU A 130 6.46 -4.62 14.33
C LEU A 130 7.22 -4.98 13.05
N GLY A 131 7.03 -4.16 12.01
CA GLY A 131 7.69 -4.32 10.71
C GLY A 131 7.85 -2.98 10.02
N THR A 132 8.58 -2.07 10.65
CA THR A 132 8.72 -0.68 10.21
C THR A 132 10.15 -0.39 9.77
N SER A 133 10.33 0.27 8.64
CA SER A 133 11.65 0.70 8.16
C SER A 133 11.92 2.17 8.44
N PHE A 134 13.19 2.54 8.53
CA PHE A 134 13.63 3.94 8.61
C PHE A 134 14.83 4.17 7.69
N LEU A 135 15.06 5.42 7.29
CA LEU A 135 16.04 5.78 6.27
C LEU A 135 16.91 6.96 6.72
N ASP A 136 18.22 6.87 6.51
CA ASP A 136 19.21 7.91 6.87
C ASP A 136 19.11 8.42 8.31
N MET A 137 18.88 7.50 9.24
CA MET A 137 18.75 7.78 10.67
C MET A 137 19.50 6.71 11.46
N SER A 138 20.20 7.10 12.52
CA SER A 138 20.87 6.18 13.42
C SER A 138 19.88 5.34 14.24
N VAL A 139 20.34 4.20 14.76
CA VAL A 139 19.53 3.37 15.67
C VAL A 139 19.13 4.14 16.93
N SER A 140 19.99 5.03 17.43
CA SER A 140 19.71 5.83 18.63
C SER A 140 18.58 6.85 18.39
N GLU A 141 18.58 7.53 17.25
CA GLU A 141 17.50 8.43 16.85
C GLU A 141 16.18 7.68 16.64
N ALA A 142 16.22 6.53 15.95
CA ALA A 142 15.03 5.70 15.74
C ALA A 142 14.44 5.20 17.07
N LYS A 143 15.30 4.78 18.01
CA LYS A 143 14.88 4.41 19.37
C LYS A 143 14.27 5.58 20.13
N ALA A 144 14.86 6.77 20.04
CA ALA A 144 14.35 7.96 20.72
C ALA A 144 12.95 8.35 20.23
N ILE A 145 12.66 8.18 18.93
CA ILE A 145 11.33 8.41 18.35
C ILE A 145 10.30 7.41 18.87
N TRP A 146 10.69 6.14 19.05
CA TRP A 146 9.78 5.10 19.55
C TRP A 146 9.69 5.02 21.09
N ALA A 147 10.62 5.66 21.81
CA ALA A 147 10.70 5.62 23.27
C ALA A 147 9.39 6.03 23.98
N PRO A 148 8.66 7.10 23.57
CA PRO A 148 7.41 7.48 24.21
C PRO A 148 6.34 6.37 24.20
N LEU A 149 6.37 5.47 23.22
CA LEU A 149 5.50 4.29 23.19
C LEU A 149 6.14 3.12 23.94
N LEU A 150 7.36 2.74 23.57
CA LEU A 150 7.96 1.49 24.04
C LEU A 150 8.28 1.50 25.54
N ASP A 151 8.77 2.61 26.08
CA ASP A 151 9.22 2.69 27.46
C ASP A 151 8.04 2.75 28.43
N GLU A 152 6.98 3.46 28.05
CA GLU A 152 5.70 3.46 28.76
C GLU A 152 5.15 2.03 28.88
N LEU A 153 5.10 1.27 27.79
CA LEU A 153 4.57 -0.10 27.80
C LEU A 153 5.48 -1.05 28.60
N ARG A 154 6.81 -0.90 28.49
CA ARG A 154 7.77 -1.67 29.28
C ARG A 154 7.68 -1.39 30.78
N SER A 155 7.25 -0.19 31.18
CA SER A 155 7.04 0.15 32.59
C SER A 155 5.82 -0.57 33.20
N ARG A 156 4.94 -1.15 32.35
CA ARG A 156 3.72 -1.86 32.73
C ARG A 156 3.75 -3.35 32.32
N PRO A 157 4.68 -4.16 32.85
CA PRO A 157 4.79 -5.58 32.49
C PRO A 157 3.58 -6.41 32.94
N ALA A 158 2.73 -5.90 33.84
CA ALA A 158 1.45 -6.52 34.18
C ALA A 158 0.43 -6.46 33.04
N ASP A 159 0.56 -5.49 32.13
CA ASP A 159 -0.36 -5.23 31.02
C ASP A 159 0.23 -5.61 29.66
N TYR A 160 1.55 -5.52 29.50
CA TYR A 160 2.22 -5.69 28.21
C TYR A 160 3.43 -6.62 28.24
N THR A 161 3.69 -7.26 27.10
CA THR A 161 4.99 -7.88 26.76
C THR A 161 5.53 -7.16 25.53
N VAL A 162 6.74 -6.60 25.62
CA VAL A 162 7.32 -5.73 24.58
C VAL A 162 8.65 -6.29 24.11
N ASN A 163 8.70 -6.76 22.87
CA ASN A 163 9.91 -7.22 22.21
C ASN A 163 10.15 -6.34 20.97
N ALA A 164 11.16 -5.46 21.01
CA ALA A 164 11.46 -4.56 19.91
C ALA A 164 12.96 -4.53 19.65
N ASN A 165 13.35 -4.82 18.40
CA ASN A 165 14.73 -4.83 17.95
C ASN A 165 14.92 -3.83 16.80
N PHE A 166 15.99 -3.05 16.89
CA PHE A 166 16.35 -2.06 15.88
C PHE A 166 17.67 -2.47 15.24
N SER A 167 17.73 -2.43 13.92
CA SER A 167 18.93 -2.72 13.14
C SER A 167 19.12 -1.69 12.04
N ILE A 168 20.34 -1.58 11.52
CA ILE A 168 20.69 -0.69 10.43
C ILE A 168 21.76 -1.34 9.55
N LYS A 169 21.71 -1.06 8.25
CA LYS A 169 22.73 -1.44 7.28
C LYS A 169 22.98 -0.32 6.27
N PRO A 170 24.15 -0.29 5.60
CA PRO A 170 24.34 0.55 4.42
C PRO A 170 23.22 0.32 3.40
N PHE A 171 22.67 1.37 2.81
CA PHE A 171 21.54 1.24 1.88
C PHE A 171 21.90 0.39 0.66
N VAL A 172 23.16 0.46 0.21
CA VAL A 172 23.67 -0.35 -0.91
C VAL A 172 23.50 -1.86 -0.66
N ASP A 173 23.53 -2.30 0.61
CA ASP A 173 23.35 -3.70 1.01
C ASP A 173 21.87 -4.12 1.06
N LYS A 174 20.92 -3.22 0.77
CA LYS A 174 19.49 -3.56 0.70
C LYS A 174 19.19 -4.48 -0.49
N TRP A 175 19.86 -4.26 -1.61
CA TRP A 175 19.61 -4.93 -2.89
C TRP A 175 20.68 -5.97 -3.26
N ASP A 176 21.65 -6.19 -2.36
CA ASP A 176 22.64 -7.26 -2.54
C ASP A 176 22.05 -8.57 -1.98
N PRO A 177 21.71 -9.56 -2.84
CA PRO A 177 21.11 -10.81 -2.39
C PRO A 177 22.05 -11.65 -1.53
N THR A 178 23.37 -11.43 -1.61
CA THR A 178 24.36 -12.16 -0.80
C THR A 178 24.45 -11.66 0.63
N LYS A 179 23.87 -10.48 0.91
CA LYS A 179 23.86 -9.82 2.22
C LYS A 179 22.47 -9.81 2.86
N ASN A 180 21.55 -10.64 2.36
CA ASN A 180 20.17 -10.60 2.78
C ASN A 180 19.56 -11.99 2.91
N ASP A 181 19.31 -12.41 4.14
CA ASP A 181 18.77 -13.73 4.48
C ASP A 181 17.30 -13.92 4.02
N GLY A 182 16.64 -12.85 3.57
CA GLY A 182 15.26 -12.85 3.07
C GLY A 182 15.14 -13.13 1.57
N VAL A 183 16.16 -13.68 0.92
CA VAL A 183 16.23 -13.84 -0.53
C VAL A 183 16.25 -15.31 -0.93
N ILE A 184 15.52 -15.65 -2.00
CA ILE A 184 15.57 -16.93 -2.68
C ILE A 184 16.18 -16.71 -4.07
N MET A 185 17.31 -17.34 -4.34
CA MET A 185 17.97 -17.28 -5.65
C MET A 185 17.21 -18.13 -6.66
N ASP A 186 17.14 -17.65 -7.91
CA ASP A 186 16.53 -18.38 -9.02
C ASP A 186 17.48 -19.50 -9.51
N ASP A 187 17.21 -20.72 -9.08
CA ASP A 187 18.00 -21.92 -9.39
C ASP A 187 17.45 -22.72 -10.58
N ARG A 188 16.44 -22.20 -11.29
CA ARG A 188 15.84 -22.87 -12.44
C ARG A 188 16.84 -23.00 -13.58
N VAL A 189 16.78 -24.13 -14.29
CA VAL A 189 17.64 -24.38 -15.46
C VAL A 189 17.44 -23.29 -16.51
N GLY A 190 18.51 -22.55 -16.83
CA GLY A 190 18.49 -21.46 -17.80
C GLY A 190 18.04 -20.11 -17.24
N ALA A 191 17.80 -19.99 -15.94
CA ALA A 191 17.56 -18.70 -15.30
C ALA A 191 18.78 -17.77 -15.46
N PRO A 192 18.58 -16.47 -15.68
CA PRO A 192 19.70 -15.53 -15.72
C PRO A 192 20.44 -15.48 -14.37
N ALA A 193 21.77 -15.39 -14.43
CA ALA A 193 22.59 -15.32 -13.23
C ALA A 193 22.22 -14.11 -12.35
N GLY A 194 22.13 -14.33 -11.04
CA GLY A 194 21.85 -13.28 -10.06
C GLY A 194 20.36 -12.92 -9.93
N TYR A 195 19.45 -13.61 -10.63
CA TYR A 195 18.02 -13.43 -10.40
C TYR A 195 17.60 -14.01 -9.06
N TYR A 196 16.73 -13.31 -8.37
CA TYR A 196 16.23 -13.70 -7.06
C TYR A 196 14.86 -13.08 -6.78
N TRP A 197 14.17 -13.59 -5.76
CA TRP A 197 12.96 -12.96 -5.21
C TRP A 197 13.00 -12.96 -3.69
N TRP A 198 12.21 -12.08 -3.07
CA TRP A 198 12.08 -12.05 -1.61
C TRP A 198 11.25 -13.24 -1.14
N SER A 199 11.75 -13.94 -0.12
CA SER A 199 11.04 -15.08 0.49
C SER A 199 9.67 -14.67 1.04
N GLY A 200 9.56 -13.44 1.55
CA GLY A 200 8.30 -12.87 2.02
C GLY A 200 7.22 -12.77 0.94
N ASN A 201 7.58 -12.64 -0.34
CA ASN A 201 6.59 -12.60 -1.43
C ASN A 201 6.13 -14.00 -1.88
N ALA A 202 6.76 -15.08 -1.38
CA ALA A 202 6.39 -16.44 -1.79
C ALA A 202 4.95 -16.79 -1.40
N VAL A 203 4.45 -16.22 -0.30
CA VAL A 203 3.07 -16.42 0.18
C VAL A 203 2.04 -15.53 -0.54
N GLU A 204 2.45 -14.71 -1.50
CA GLU A 204 1.53 -13.93 -2.33
C GLU A 204 1.26 -14.64 -3.66
N VAL A 205 2.22 -15.41 -4.17
CA VAL A 205 2.14 -16.12 -5.44
C VAL A 205 1.30 -17.38 -5.30
N GLY A 206 0.27 -17.53 -6.13
CA GLY A 206 -0.64 -18.69 -6.06
C GLY A 206 -1.60 -18.64 -4.86
N ALA A 207 -1.73 -17.48 -4.22
CA ALA A 207 -2.78 -17.23 -3.25
C ALA A 207 -4.15 -17.19 -3.95
N TYR A 208 -5.08 -17.99 -3.45
CA TYR A 208 -6.50 -17.80 -3.69
C TYR A 208 -7.06 -16.90 -2.59
N TRP A 209 -7.41 -15.68 -2.96
CA TRP A 209 -7.90 -14.66 -2.02
C TRP A 209 -9.39 -14.85 -1.78
N GLY A 210 -9.77 -15.15 -0.53
CA GLY A 210 -11.17 -15.15 -0.12
C GLY A 210 -11.68 -13.73 0.09
N GLY A 211 -10.82 -12.82 0.58
CA GLY A 211 -11.10 -11.40 0.66
C GLY A 211 -9.84 -10.56 0.63
N TYR A 212 -9.92 -9.36 0.03
CA TYR A 212 -8.84 -8.37 0.02
C TYR A 212 -9.43 -6.97 -0.09
N GLN A 213 -9.06 -6.07 0.80
CA GLN A 213 -9.44 -4.66 0.76
C GLN A 213 -8.33 -3.78 1.29
N GLY A 214 -8.25 -2.56 0.77
CA GLY A 214 -7.38 -1.53 1.28
C GLY A 214 -8.07 -0.17 1.27
N ARG A 215 -7.67 0.71 2.18
CA ARG A 215 -8.22 2.05 2.32
C ARG A 215 -7.26 2.99 3.04
N GLY A 216 -7.26 4.25 2.63
CA GLY A 216 -6.58 5.32 3.34
C GLY A 216 -7.16 5.67 4.70
N ILE A 217 -6.28 6.01 5.64
CA ILE A 217 -6.62 6.59 6.95
C ILE A 217 -6.30 8.09 6.89
N PRO A 218 -7.33 8.97 6.79
CA PRO A 218 -7.13 10.43 6.80
C PRO A 218 -6.39 10.88 8.06
N LEU A 219 -5.57 11.93 7.95
CA LEU A 219 -4.83 12.46 9.09
C LEU A 219 -5.77 12.80 10.25
N LYS A 220 -6.90 13.46 9.98
CA LYS A 220 -7.91 13.80 11.01
C LYS A 220 -8.44 12.60 11.82
N SER A 221 -8.39 11.38 11.28
CA SER A 221 -8.88 10.18 11.97
C SER A 221 -7.94 9.68 13.08
N ILE A 222 -6.71 10.21 13.13
CA ILE A 222 -5.73 9.93 14.19
C ILE A 222 -5.47 11.16 15.06
N GLN A 223 -6.38 12.15 15.08
CA GLN A 223 -6.25 13.38 15.87
C GLN A 223 -7.38 13.54 16.88
N GLY A 224 -7.05 14.06 18.06
CA GLY A 224 -8.02 14.34 19.12
C GLY A 224 -8.91 13.14 19.44
N ASP A 225 -10.21 13.40 19.61
CA ASP A 225 -11.20 12.39 19.98
C ASP A 225 -11.40 11.30 18.92
N GLN A 226 -11.08 11.58 17.64
CA GLN A 226 -11.21 10.60 16.56
C GLN A 226 -10.22 9.44 16.70
N THR A 227 -9.06 9.68 17.33
CA THR A 227 -8.07 8.65 17.59
C THR A 227 -8.65 7.48 18.39
N GLN A 228 -9.50 7.77 19.38
CA GLN A 228 -10.16 6.73 20.18
C GLN A 228 -11.17 5.95 19.35
N VAL A 229 -11.99 6.65 18.55
CA VAL A 229 -12.97 6.02 17.65
C VAL A 229 -12.29 5.06 16.68
N LEU A 230 -11.17 5.48 16.07
CA LEU A 230 -10.40 4.62 15.17
C LEU A 230 -9.72 3.47 15.92
N ALA A 231 -9.22 3.69 17.13
CA ALA A 231 -8.63 2.62 17.93
C ALA A 231 -9.63 1.50 18.25
N ASP A 232 -10.86 1.86 18.62
CA ASP A 232 -11.95 0.91 18.86
C ASP A 232 -12.38 0.19 17.58
N ALA A 233 -12.41 0.90 16.45
CA ALA A 233 -12.68 0.31 15.14
C ALA A 233 -11.62 -0.72 14.73
N ILE A 234 -10.34 -0.40 14.88
CA ILE A 234 -9.23 -1.33 14.60
C ILE A 234 -9.31 -2.52 15.55
N PHE A 235 -9.56 -2.32 16.84
CA PHE A 235 -9.76 -3.42 17.78
C PHE A 235 -10.85 -4.38 17.28
N ASN A 236 -12.02 -3.86 16.89
CA ASN A 236 -13.13 -4.67 16.41
C ASN A 236 -12.78 -5.39 15.10
N ALA A 237 -12.08 -4.71 14.19
CA ALA A 237 -11.59 -5.30 12.94
C ALA A 237 -10.65 -6.49 13.19
N THR A 238 -9.75 -6.39 14.19
CA THR A 238 -8.83 -7.48 14.53
C THR A 238 -9.53 -8.76 14.99
N ARG A 239 -10.79 -8.69 15.40
CA ARG A 239 -11.55 -9.88 15.80
C ARG A 239 -11.94 -10.77 14.62
N THR A 240 -11.94 -10.24 13.39
CA THR A 240 -12.41 -11.00 12.21
C THR A 240 -11.40 -11.05 11.07
N SER A 241 -10.42 -10.14 11.03
CA SER A 241 -9.35 -10.12 10.05
C SER A 241 -8.02 -9.70 10.67
N LEU A 242 -6.91 -10.01 10.00
CA LEU A 242 -5.68 -9.27 10.24
C LEU A 242 -5.85 -7.84 9.75
N VAL A 243 -5.10 -6.91 10.35
CA VAL A 243 -5.07 -5.51 9.93
C VAL A 243 -3.63 -5.09 9.74
N LEU A 244 -3.21 -4.85 8.50
CA LEU A 244 -1.91 -4.29 8.18
C LEU A 244 -2.06 -2.77 8.06
N LEU A 245 -1.43 -2.01 8.95
CA LEU A 245 -1.49 -0.55 8.97
C LEU A 245 -0.12 0.03 8.58
N GLN A 246 -0.06 0.57 7.38
CA GLN A 246 1.16 1.03 6.70
C GLN A 246 1.21 2.55 6.63
N THR A 247 2.33 3.13 7.05
CA THR A 247 2.55 4.57 6.93
C THR A 247 3.12 4.97 5.57
N ASN A 248 3.73 4.04 4.85
CA ASN A 248 4.38 4.31 3.56
C ASN A 248 3.43 4.41 2.37
N LYS A 249 2.24 3.81 2.46
CA LYS A 249 1.21 3.86 1.41
C LYS A 249 0.25 5.04 1.58
N ALA A 250 0.78 6.15 2.09
CA ALA A 250 0.03 7.33 2.48
C ALA A 250 0.90 8.57 2.25
N LEU A 251 0.29 9.72 1.92
CA LEU A 251 1.00 10.89 1.41
C LEU A 251 0.93 12.12 2.32
N SER A 252 0.21 12.06 3.44
CA SER A 252 0.39 13.06 4.49
C SER A 252 1.83 12.98 5.02
N GLY A 253 2.43 14.12 5.36
CA GLY A 253 3.82 14.18 5.83
C GLY A 253 4.89 13.94 4.76
N GLU A 254 4.53 14.07 3.47
CA GLU A 254 5.48 13.99 2.35
C GLU A 254 6.59 15.05 2.39
N HIS A 255 7.73 14.71 1.79
CA HIS A 255 8.77 15.69 1.46
C HIS A 255 8.21 16.71 0.46
N PRO A 256 8.45 18.03 0.63
CA PRO A 256 7.82 19.07 -0.19
C PRO A 256 7.99 18.91 -1.71
N GLU A 257 9.16 18.45 -2.14
CA GLU A 257 9.40 18.19 -3.57
C GLU A 257 8.62 16.98 -4.10
N ALA A 258 8.46 15.93 -3.29
CA ALA A 258 7.66 14.76 -3.63
C ALA A 258 6.18 15.15 -3.74
N ALA A 259 5.66 15.82 -2.70
CA ALA A 259 4.28 16.31 -2.65
C ALA A 259 3.91 17.18 -3.87
N THR A 260 4.85 18.00 -4.35
CA THR A 260 4.63 18.82 -5.55
C THR A 260 4.41 17.96 -6.79
N ARG A 261 5.24 16.93 -7.01
CA ARG A 261 5.10 16.01 -8.15
C ARG A 261 3.84 15.14 -8.03
N ASP A 262 3.55 14.65 -6.83
CA ASP A 262 2.37 13.83 -6.54
C ASP A 262 1.06 14.57 -6.83
N ARG A 263 1.00 15.87 -6.53
CA ARG A 263 -0.18 16.71 -6.86
C ARG A 263 -0.37 16.97 -8.36
N GLU A 264 0.63 16.69 -9.20
CA GLU A 264 0.51 16.75 -10.66
C GLU A 264 0.05 15.42 -11.30
N THR A 265 -0.23 14.40 -10.48
CA THR A 265 -0.75 13.11 -10.92
C THR A 265 -2.29 13.12 -10.95
N SER A 266 -2.88 12.03 -11.44
CA SER A 266 -4.32 11.80 -11.41
C SER A 266 -4.77 10.87 -10.28
N LEU A 267 -3.93 10.70 -9.24
CA LEU A 267 -4.31 9.99 -8.03
C LEU A 267 -5.56 10.62 -7.39
N ASN A 268 -6.33 9.85 -6.62
CA ASN A 268 -7.47 10.38 -5.87
C ASN A 268 -6.98 11.49 -4.91
N PRO A 269 -7.52 12.72 -4.96
CA PRO A 269 -7.04 13.82 -4.10
C PRO A 269 -7.10 13.53 -2.60
N ALA A 270 -7.97 12.63 -2.15
CA ALA A 270 -8.04 12.22 -0.74
C ALA A 270 -6.76 11.49 -0.28
N VAL A 271 -5.99 10.87 -1.18
CA VAL A 271 -4.76 10.16 -0.79
C VAL A 271 -3.68 11.07 -0.23
N PHE A 272 -3.70 12.36 -0.61
CA PHE A 272 -2.75 13.36 -0.12
C PHE A 272 -2.95 13.74 1.36
N ASP A 273 -4.12 13.42 1.93
CA ASP A 273 -4.41 13.64 3.36
C ASP A 273 -4.27 12.36 4.20
N ASN A 274 -4.08 11.20 3.57
CA ASN A 274 -3.93 9.94 4.30
C ASN A 274 -2.60 9.94 5.08
N ALA A 275 -2.65 9.69 6.39
CA ALA A 275 -1.47 9.50 7.24
C ALA A 275 -0.97 8.06 7.24
N ALA A 276 -1.89 7.12 7.04
CA ALA A 276 -1.63 5.70 6.90
C ALA A 276 -2.59 5.07 5.87
N PHE A 277 -2.36 3.80 5.58
CA PHE A 277 -3.18 2.95 4.73
C PHE A 277 -3.40 1.63 5.44
N VAL A 278 -4.64 1.18 5.48
CA VAL A 278 -4.99 -0.14 6.00
C VAL A 278 -5.12 -1.11 4.83
N THR A 279 -4.53 -2.29 4.98
CA THR A 279 -4.74 -3.44 4.10
C THR A 279 -5.24 -4.60 4.94
N MET A 280 -6.27 -5.28 4.45
CA MET A 280 -6.83 -6.48 5.06
C MET A 280 -6.99 -7.53 3.98
N GLY A 281 -6.53 -8.75 4.25
CA GLY A 281 -6.68 -9.86 3.33
C GLY A 281 -6.66 -11.18 4.06
N ASP A 282 -7.38 -12.16 3.52
CA ASP A 282 -7.40 -13.53 4.00
C ASP A 282 -7.43 -14.45 2.77
N TRP A 283 -6.54 -15.43 2.76
CA TRP A 283 -6.25 -16.24 1.57
C TRP A 283 -5.82 -17.66 1.94
N VAL A 284 -5.85 -18.54 0.93
CA VAL A 284 -5.30 -19.88 1.01
C VAL A 284 -4.28 -20.10 -0.11
N GLN A 285 -3.17 -20.75 0.20
CA GLN A 285 -2.09 -20.99 -0.76
C GLN A 285 -2.39 -22.19 -1.67
N TYR A 286 -1.86 -22.12 -2.89
CA TYR A 286 -1.81 -23.22 -3.85
C TYR A 286 -3.17 -23.80 -4.22
N LYS A 287 -4.18 -22.93 -4.30
CA LYS A 287 -5.53 -23.25 -4.75
C LYS A 287 -5.85 -22.59 -6.09
N TYR A 288 -6.40 -23.36 -7.03
CA TYR A 288 -6.65 -22.96 -8.41
C TYR A 288 -7.99 -23.51 -8.89
N VAL A 289 -8.82 -22.63 -9.46
CA VAL A 289 -10.11 -23.03 -10.05
C VAL A 289 -9.85 -23.92 -11.27
N GLY A 290 -10.51 -25.08 -11.31
CA GLY A 290 -10.42 -26.02 -12.44
C GLY A 290 -9.16 -26.90 -12.47
N VAL A 291 -8.34 -26.90 -11.41
CA VAL A 291 -7.17 -27.78 -11.29
C VAL A 291 -7.46 -28.87 -10.27
N ALA A 292 -7.49 -30.13 -10.73
CA ALA A 292 -7.80 -31.30 -9.92
C ALA A 292 -6.89 -31.42 -8.68
N GLY A 293 -7.50 -31.52 -7.49
CA GLY A 293 -6.81 -31.64 -6.20
C GLY A 293 -6.33 -30.30 -5.62
N HIS A 294 -6.46 -29.22 -6.37
CA HIS A 294 -6.10 -27.87 -5.96
C HIS A 294 -7.30 -26.92 -5.94
N GLU A 295 -8.53 -27.41 -6.01
CA GLU A 295 -9.71 -26.56 -5.99
C GLU A 295 -9.82 -25.77 -4.67
N PRO A 296 -10.25 -24.50 -4.73
CA PRO A 296 -10.54 -23.74 -3.54
C PRO A 296 -11.79 -24.30 -2.82
N ASP A 297 -11.74 -24.32 -1.50
CA ASP A 297 -12.93 -24.58 -0.68
C ASP A 297 -13.77 -23.30 -0.62
N MET A 298 -14.96 -23.34 -1.21
CA MET A 298 -15.82 -22.16 -1.32
C MET A 298 -16.41 -21.71 0.03
N ALA A 299 -16.57 -22.62 1.00
CA ALA A 299 -17.02 -22.23 2.33
C ALA A 299 -15.92 -21.47 3.09
N ILE A 300 -14.66 -21.90 2.95
CA ILE A 300 -13.51 -21.15 3.48
C ILE A 300 -13.40 -19.79 2.81
N ALA A 301 -13.46 -19.75 1.48
CA ALA A 301 -13.38 -18.49 0.73
C ALA A 301 -14.50 -17.50 1.13
N GLN A 302 -15.72 -17.98 1.32
CA GLN A 302 -16.83 -17.15 1.79
C GLN A 302 -16.60 -16.63 3.22
N SER A 303 -16.15 -17.48 4.14
CA SER A 303 -15.84 -17.04 5.50
C SER A 303 -14.73 -16.00 5.55
N GLN A 304 -13.70 -16.15 4.70
CA GLN A 304 -12.64 -15.16 4.52
C GLN A 304 -13.17 -13.84 3.98
N PHE A 305 -14.02 -13.90 2.93
CA PHE A 305 -14.70 -12.74 2.37
C PHE A 305 -15.49 -11.97 3.46
N ASP A 306 -16.35 -12.67 4.19
CA ASP A 306 -17.20 -12.07 5.22
C ASP A 306 -16.37 -11.45 6.36
N GLY A 307 -15.30 -12.13 6.76
CA GLY A 307 -14.38 -11.66 7.81
C GLY A 307 -13.65 -10.36 7.44
N VAL A 308 -13.16 -10.28 6.19
CA VAL A 308 -12.47 -9.09 5.66
C VAL A 308 -13.45 -7.94 5.48
N ASN A 309 -14.64 -8.16 4.90
CA ASN A 309 -15.66 -7.11 4.75
C ASN A 309 -16.08 -6.53 6.09
N LYS A 310 -16.42 -7.39 7.05
CA LYS A 310 -16.80 -6.97 8.40
C LYS A 310 -15.70 -6.17 9.11
N ALA A 311 -14.44 -6.55 8.91
CA ALA A 311 -13.31 -5.81 9.48
C ALA A 311 -13.14 -4.44 8.82
N MET A 312 -13.25 -4.36 7.49
CA MET A 312 -13.13 -3.09 6.77
C MET A 312 -14.29 -2.14 7.05
N ASP A 313 -15.50 -2.66 7.30
CA ASP A 313 -16.65 -1.84 7.69
C ASP A 313 -16.36 -1.02 8.94
N PHE A 314 -15.82 -1.63 10.00
CA PHE A 314 -15.45 -0.91 11.22
C PHE A 314 -14.51 0.26 10.93
N VAL A 315 -13.46 0.02 10.14
CA VAL A 315 -12.47 1.05 9.81
C VAL A 315 -13.05 2.12 8.88
N THR A 316 -13.90 1.74 7.93
CA THR A 316 -14.54 2.67 6.99
C THR A 316 -15.45 3.65 7.73
N LEU A 317 -16.25 3.18 8.68
CA LEU A 317 -17.09 4.05 9.53
C LEU A 317 -16.26 5.05 10.34
N ALA A 318 -15.07 4.66 10.80
CA ALA A 318 -14.15 5.52 11.56
C ALA A 318 -13.27 6.44 10.69
N THR A 319 -13.30 6.28 9.36
CA THR A 319 -12.42 7.00 8.42
C THR A 319 -13.18 7.69 7.28
N PRO A 320 -14.16 8.56 7.59
CA PRO A 320 -14.91 9.28 6.56
C PRO A 320 -13.98 10.20 5.75
N GLY A 321 -14.07 10.09 4.43
CA GLY A 321 -13.19 10.81 3.51
C GLY A 321 -11.85 10.12 3.24
N GLY A 322 -11.62 8.94 3.82
CA GLY A 322 -10.58 8.03 3.33
C GLY A 322 -10.86 7.63 1.88
N ALA A 323 -9.80 7.33 1.15
CA ALA A 323 -9.86 6.78 -0.19
C ALA A 323 -8.78 5.72 -0.38
N SER A 324 -9.05 4.76 -1.25
CA SER A 324 -8.07 3.79 -1.73
C SER A 324 -7.46 4.22 -3.05
N TYR A 325 -6.24 3.75 -3.32
CA TYR A 325 -5.77 3.65 -4.71
C TYR A 325 -6.21 2.30 -5.29
N SER A 326 -6.43 2.24 -6.60
CA SER A 326 -7.09 1.09 -7.24
C SER A 326 -6.30 -0.21 -7.14
N ASN A 327 -4.96 -0.15 -7.18
CA ASN A 327 -4.12 -1.36 -7.19
C ASN A 327 -4.23 -2.21 -5.91
N GLU A 328 -4.64 -1.61 -4.79
CA GLU A 328 -4.89 -2.33 -3.52
C GLU A 328 -6.26 -1.99 -2.94
N GLY A 329 -7.23 -1.71 -3.81
CA GLY A 329 -8.61 -1.45 -3.43
C GLY A 329 -9.45 -2.73 -3.30
N ASN A 330 -10.71 -2.55 -2.91
CA ASN A 330 -11.71 -3.62 -2.92
C ASN A 330 -12.13 -3.94 -4.37
N TYR A 331 -11.91 -5.17 -4.81
CA TYR A 331 -12.33 -5.63 -6.15
C TYR A 331 -13.83 -5.45 -6.38
N PHE A 332 -14.64 -5.57 -5.33
CA PHE A 332 -16.11 -5.47 -5.38
C PHE A 332 -16.64 -4.08 -4.98
N GLU A 333 -15.79 -3.04 -4.96
CA GLU A 333 -16.20 -1.69 -4.55
C GLU A 333 -17.36 -1.15 -5.41
N PRO A 334 -18.57 -0.95 -4.85
CA PRO A 334 -19.71 -0.45 -5.64
C PRO A 334 -19.54 1.00 -6.09
N ASN A 335 -18.80 1.82 -5.33
CA ASN A 335 -18.57 3.24 -5.62
C ASN A 335 -17.15 3.51 -6.14
N TRP A 336 -16.62 2.59 -6.94
CA TRP A 336 -15.21 2.54 -7.34
C TRP A 336 -14.72 3.81 -8.02
N GLN A 337 -15.57 4.53 -8.78
CA GLN A 337 -15.18 5.81 -9.37
C GLN A 337 -14.77 6.84 -8.30
N SER A 338 -15.58 6.97 -7.26
CA SER A 338 -15.32 7.91 -6.17
C SER A 338 -14.18 7.43 -5.28
N GLU A 339 -14.13 6.13 -4.99
CA GLU A 339 -13.12 5.55 -4.11
C GLU A 339 -11.72 5.63 -4.75
N PHE A 340 -11.57 5.30 -6.04
CA PHE A 340 -10.26 5.19 -6.68
C PHE A 340 -9.74 6.49 -7.31
N TRP A 341 -10.62 7.40 -7.73
CA TRP A 341 -10.19 8.67 -8.34
C TRP A 341 -10.93 9.92 -7.85
N GLY A 342 -12.04 9.77 -7.14
CA GLY A 342 -12.77 10.90 -6.55
C GLY A 342 -13.12 11.96 -7.60
N SER A 343 -12.81 13.22 -7.28
CA SER A 343 -13.09 14.36 -8.17
C SER A 343 -12.29 14.36 -9.47
N ASN A 344 -11.27 13.50 -9.62
CA ASN A 344 -10.52 13.36 -10.87
C ASN A 344 -11.25 12.51 -11.92
N TYR A 345 -12.23 11.69 -11.52
CA TYR A 345 -12.90 10.75 -12.43
C TYR A 345 -13.49 11.39 -13.70
N PRO A 346 -14.24 12.51 -13.64
CA PRO A 346 -14.81 13.11 -14.84
C PRO A 346 -13.75 13.58 -15.84
N ARG A 347 -12.57 14.00 -15.38
CA ARG A 347 -11.46 14.39 -16.26
C ARG A 347 -10.80 13.17 -16.88
N LEU A 348 -10.55 12.12 -16.09
CA LEU A 348 -10.03 10.85 -16.56
C LEU A 348 -10.93 10.25 -17.65
N LEU A 349 -12.25 10.25 -17.44
CA LEU A 349 -13.23 9.74 -18.42
C LEU A 349 -13.21 10.52 -19.73
N ARG A 350 -13.11 11.86 -19.69
CA ARG A 350 -12.97 12.66 -20.93
C ARG A 350 -11.71 12.29 -21.71
N ILE A 351 -10.61 12.03 -21.03
CA ILE A 351 -9.34 11.64 -21.66
C ILE A 351 -9.45 10.22 -22.22
N LYS A 352 -10.05 9.28 -21.47
CA LYS A 352 -10.38 7.93 -21.94
C LYS A 352 -11.15 7.98 -23.26
N ASN A 353 -12.24 8.74 -23.31
CA ASN A 353 -13.07 8.87 -24.52
C ASN A 353 -12.34 9.55 -25.69
N LYS A 354 -11.33 10.40 -25.42
CA LYS A 354 -10.50 11.01 -26.47
C LYS A 354 -9.54 10.01 -27.12
N TYR A 355 -8.92 9.13 -26.34
CA TYR A 355 -7.86 8.22 -26.82
C TYR A 355 -8.34 6.80 -27.11
N ASP A 356 -9.49 6.40 -26.55
CA ASP A 356 -10.13 5.12 -26.74
C ASP A 356 -11.67 5.23 -26.70
N PRO A 357 -12.29 5.88 -27.72
CA PRO A 357 -13.74 6.10 -27.78
C PRO A 357 -14.56 4.82 -27.94
N GLN A 358 -13.93 3.69 -28.30
CA GLN A 358 -14.58 2.40 -28.51
C GLN A 358 -14.37 1.44 -27.33
N THR A 359 -13.69 1.90 -26.27
CA THR A 359 -13.37 1.08 -25.09
C THR A 359 -12.65 -0.22 -25.46
N VAL A 360 -11.69 -0.14 -26.40
CA VAL A 360 -10.83 -1.27 -26.79
C VAL A 360 -10.06 -1.80 -25.58
N PHE A 361 -9.58 -0.89 -24.72
CA PHE A 361 -8.92 -1.25 -23.49
C PHE A 361 -9.91 -1.25 -22.34
N TRP A 362 -10.26 -2.44 -21.84
CA TRP A 362 -11.17 -2.61 -20.73
C TRP A 362 -10.50 -3.38 -19.60
N VAL A 363 -10.66 -2.88 -18.37
CA VAL A 363 -10.29 -3.57 -17.14
C VAL A 363 -11.40 -3.38 -16.12
N HIS A 364 -11.61 -4.39 -15.28
CA HIS A 364 -12.60 -4.31 -14.19
C HIS A 364 -12.33 -3.10 -13.30
N HIS A 365 -13.36 -2.28 -13.08
CA HIS A 365 -13.27 -1.00 -12.35
C HIS A 365 -12.14 -0.09 -12.88
N GLY A 366 -11.87 -0.10 -14.18
CA GLY A 366 -11.04 0.89 -14.86
C GLY A 366 -11.86 2.11 -15.30
N VAL A 367 -11.20 3.24 -15.55
CA VAL A 367 -11.85 4.44 -16.09
C VAL A 367 -12.61 4.11 -17.38
N GLY A 368 -13.92 4.38 -17.40
CA GLY A 368 -14.80 4.11 -18.55
C GLY A 368 -15.32 2.66 -18.64
N SER A 369 -14.99 1.79 -17.68
CA SER A 369 -15.43 0.39 -17.67
C SER A 369 -16.94 0.19 -17.54
N GLU A 370 -17.67 1.20 -17.08
CA GLU A 370 -19.14 1.21 -17.00
C GLU A 370 -19.84 1.29 -18.37
N TYR A 371 -19.12 1.67 -19.43
CA TYR A 371 -19.68 1.81 -20.77
C TYR A 371 -19.47 0.58 -21.67
N SER A 372 -18.78 -0.46 -21.19
CA SER A 372 -18.73 -1.73 -21.90
C SER A 372 -20.01 -2.51 -21.64
N SER A 373 -20.79 -2.79 -22.68
CA SER A 373 -21.79 -3.86 -22.62
C SER A 373 -21.06 -5.19 -22.38
N ARG A 374 -21.35 -5.86 -21.26
CA ARG A 374 -20.91 -7.24 -21.02
C ARG A 374 -21.50 -8.20 -22.05
#